data_AF-A0AAX4JWJ8-F1
#
_entry.id   AF-A0AAX4JWJ8-F1
#
_cell.length_a   1.000
_cell.length_b   1.000
_cell.length_c   1.000
_cell.angle_alpha   90.00
_cell.angle_beta   90.00
_cell.angle_gamma   90.00
#
_symmetry.space_group_name_H-M   'P 1'
#
loop_
_entity.id
_entity.type
_entity.pdbx_description
1 polymer ?
#
loop_
_entity_poly.entity_id
_entity_poly.type
_entity_poly.pdbx_seq_one_letter_code
_entity_poly.pdbx_strand_id
1 'polypeptide(L)'
;MSFSLPYKYINAEQLAEIIKSKPTSSLKDFAVVDVRDSDFVGGNIVSAINYPSDTFHATVDELAKKLENVPQVIFHCALSQARGPKAARIYAETRLHAFPNSSTQQEIFVLRDGFSGFQSKYRHDPELIEKFNKYYHD
;
A
#
# COMPACT_ATOMS: atom_id res chain seq x y z
N MET A 1 -8.83 -4.40 -26.52
CA MET A 1 -8.23 -3.82 -25.30
C MET A 1 -8.54 -4.78 -24.16
N SER A 2 -7.54 -5.44 -23.57
CA SER A 2 -7.76 -6.31 -22.40
C SER A 2 -8.22 -5.45 -21.23
N PHE A 3 -9.42 -5.69 -20.69
CA PHE A 3 -9.94 -5.04 -19.48
C PHE A 3 -9.32 -5.64 -18.20
N SER A 4 -8.02 -5.94 -18.23
CA SER A 4 -7.30 -6.40 -17.04
C SER A 4 -6.98 -5.21 -16.15
N LEU A 5 -7.33 -5.29 -14.87
CA LEU A 5 -6.93 -4.28 -13.88
C LEU A 5 -5.40 -4.15 -13.87
N PRO A 6 -4.85 -2.93 -13.73
CA PRO A 6 -3.41 -2.71 -13.69
C PRO A 6 -2.78 -3.10 -12.34
N TYR A 7 -3.55 -3.77 -11.48
CA TYR A 7 -3.13 -4.25 -10.17
C TYR A 7 -3.83 -5.59 -9.85
N LYS A 8 -3.25 -6.33 -8.90
CA LYS A 8 -3.83 -7.54 -8.33
C LYS A 8 -4.30 -7.28 -6.90
N TYR A 9 -5.03 -8.22 -6.31
CA TYR A 9 -5.35 -8.15 -4.88
C TYR A 9 -4.46 -9.10 -4.09
N ILE A 10 -4.11 -8.69 -2.87
CA ILE A 10 -3.37 -9.49 -1.89
C ILE A 10 -4.17 -9.57 -0.59
N ASN A 11 -4.13 -10.71 0.09
CA ASN A 11 -4.83 -10.89 1.36
C ASN A 11 -3.93 -10.53 2.56
N ALA A 12 -4.53 -10.36 3.73
CA ALA A 12 -3.82 -9.98 4.95
C ALA A 12 -2.73 -11.00 5.34
N GLU A 13 -3.00 -12.29 5.19
CA GLU A 13 -2.07 -13.39 5.47
C GLU A 13 -0.82 -13.30 4.60
N GLN A 14 -1.00 -13.11 3.29
CA GLN A 14 0.09 -13.02 2.34
C GLN A 14 0.96 -11.79 2.61
N LEU A 15 0.34 -10.65 2.94
CA LEU A 15 1.10 -9.45 3.32
C LEU A 15 1.87 -9.65 4.63
N ALA A 16 1.27 -10.30 5.62
CA ALA A 16 1.94 -10.62 6.88
C ALA A 16 3.15 -11.54 6.68
N GLU A 17 3.04 -12.55 5.82
CA GLU A 17 4.16 -13.43 5.44
C GLU A 17 5.27 -12.66 4.73
N ILE A 18 4.94 -11.73 3.81
CA ILE A 18 5.93 -10.88 3.14
C ILE A 18 6.68 -10.02 4.16
N ILE A 19 5.97 -9.38 5.09
CA ILE A 19 6.58 -8.55 6.13
C ILE A 19 7.50 -9.38 7.04
N LYS A 20 7.04 -10.55 7.50
CA LYS A 20 7.80 -11.42 8.41
C LYS A 20 8.99 -12.11 7.75
N SER A 21 8.90 -12.45 6.47
CA SER A 21 10.01 -13.07 5.72
C SER A 21 11.11 -12.08 5.35
N LYS A 22 10.79 -10.79 5.28
CA LYS A 22 11.73 -9.71 4.94
C LYS A 22 11.61 -8.58 5.97
N PRO A 23 12.03 -8.80 7.23
CA PRO A 23 11.93 -7.80 8.27
C PRO A 23 12.71 -6.55 7.86
N THR A 24 11.98 -5.43 7.82
CA THR A 24 12.31 -4.15 7.18
C THR A 24 13.73 -3.65 7.42
N SER A 25 14.42 -3.26 6.34
CA SER A 25 15.40 -2.16 6.39
C SER A 25 15.56 -1.41 5.08
N SER A 26 14.99 -1.87 3.97
CA SER A 26 15.09 -1.10 2.74
C SER A 26 13.87 -1.32 1.87
N LEU A 27 13.33 -0.24 1.32
CA LEU A 27 12.31 -0.20 0.27
C LEU A 27 12.71 -0.99 -1.01
N LYS A 28 13.74 -1.84 -0.96
CA LYS A 28 14.30 -2.57 -2.10
C LYS A 28 13.43 -3.73 -2.57
N ASP A 29 12.62 -4.32 -1.68
CA ASP A 29 11.83 -5.52 -1.99
C ASP A 29 10.34 -5.21 -2.19
N PHE A 30 9.75 -4.48 -1.25
CA PHE A 30 8.35 -4.09 -1.31
C PHE A 30 8.11 -2.76 -0.58
N ALA A 31 6.99 -2.12 -0.89
CA ALA A 31 6.50 -0.93 -0.19
C ALA A 31 5.00 -1.05 0.08
N VAL A 32 4.58 -0.69 1.29
CA VAL A 32 3.17 -0.55 1.66
C VAL A 32 2.79 0.92 1.61
N VAL A 33 1.82 1.28 0.78
CA VAL A 33 1.31 2.63 0.61
C VAL A 33 -0.08 2.72 1.23
N ASP A 34 -0.17 3.47 2.32
CA ASP A 34 -1.43 3.75 3.01
C ASP A 34 -2.02 5.05 2.49
N VAL A 35 -3.17 4.97 1.82
CA VAL A 35 -3.86 6.14 1.25
C VAL A 35 -5.03 6.63 2.10
N ARG A 36 -5.06 6.27 3.39
CA ARG A 36 -5.96 6.90 4.36
C ARG A 36 -5.61 8.37 4.56
N ASP A 37 -6.63 9.15 4.88
CA ASP A 37 -6.56 10.60 5.06
C ASP A 37 -6.45 10.89 6.56
N SER A 38 -7.45 11.52 7.18
CA SER A 38 -7.51 11.70 8.65
C SER A 38 -7.66 10.38 9.41
N ASP A 39 -8.17 9.33 8.76
CA ASP A 39 -8.36 7.99 9.30
C ASP A 39 -7.08 7.13 9.30
N PHE A 40 -5.92 7.73 9.00
CA PHE A 40 -4.61 7.09 9.18
C PHE A 40 -4.24 6.94 10.67
N VAL A 41 -4.72 7.85 11.52
CA VAL A 41 -4.48 7.83 12.97
C VAL A 41 -5.12 6.60 13.61
N GLY A 42 -4.48 6.06 14.67
CA GLY A 42 -4.98 4.91 15.42
C GLY A 42 -4.23 3.61 15.14
N GLY A 43 -3.32 3.60 14.17
CA GLY A 43 -2.44 2.48 13.88
C GLY A 43 -2.26 2.30 12.37
N ASN A 44 -1.12 1.77 11.99
CA ASN A 44 -0.80 1.49 10.58
C ASN A 44 0.05 0.22 10.45
N ILE A 45 0.05 -0.34 9.24
CA ILE A 45 0.94 -1.46 8.91
C ILE A 45 2.38 -0.97 9.07
N VAL A 46 3.24 -1.82 9.63
CA VAL A 46 4.64 -1.49 9.90
C VAL A 46 5.31 -0.93 8.65
N SER A 47 6.07 0.15 8.80
CA SER A 47 6.82 0.78 7.70
C SER A 47 5.97 1.27 6.50
N ALA A 48 4.64 1.36 6.65
CA ALA A 48 3.78 1.92 5.62
C ALA A 48 4.09 3.41 5.41
N ILE A 49 4.17 3.83 4.16
CA ILE A 49 4.28 5.24 3.78
C ILE A 49 2.89 5.79 3.52
N ASN A 50 2.53 6.89 4.19
CA ASN A 50 1.23 7.51 4.04
C ASN A 50 1.23 8.52 2.86
N TYR A 51 0.37 8.27 1.88
CA TYR A 51 0.10 9.17 0.75
C TYR A 51 -1.42 9.35 0.65
N PRO A 52 -2.00 10.31 1.41
CA PRO A 52 -3.45 10.50 1.50
C PRO A 52 -4.15 10.61 0.15
N SER A 53 -5.35 10.05 0.05
CA SER A 53 -6.13 10.01 -1.18
C SER A 53 -6.56 11.39 -1.65
N ASP A 54 -6.82 12.32 -0.72
CA ASP A 54 -7.26 13.70 -1.01
C ASP A 54 -6.19 14.50 -1.78
N THR A 55 -4.92 14.26 -1.48
CA THR A 55 -3.77 14.93 -2.13
C THR A 55 -3.05 14.05 -3.14
N PHE A 56 -3.52 12.81 -3.35
CA PHE A 56 -2.77 11.77 -4.07
C PHE A 56 -2.38 12.19 -5.48
N HIS A 57 -3.27 12.88 -6.20
CA HIS A 57 -3.01 13.35 -7.57
C HIS A 57 -1.81 14.32 -7.66
N ALA A 58 -1.55 15.11 -6.62
CA ALA A 58 -0.42 16.04 -6.60
C ALA A 58 0.89 15.34 -6.20
N THR A 59 0.81 14.24 -5.45
CA THR A 59 1.98 13.56 -4.86
C THR A 59 2.37 12.28 -5.62
N VAL A 60 1.54 11.79 -6.54
CA VAL A 60 1.76 10.49 -7.20
C VAL A 60 3.02 10.48 -8.07
N ASP A 61 3.40 11.60 -8.68
CA ASP A 61 4.63 11.69 -9.47
C ASP A 61 5.89 11.54 -8.60
N GLU A 62 5.86 12.11 -7.39
CA GLU A 62 6.93 11.93 -6.39
C GLU A 62 6.97 10.47 -5.93
N LEU A 63 5.80 9.89 -5.61
CA LEU A 63 5.69 8.49 -5.19
C LEU A 63 6.22 7.53 -6.27
N ALA A 64 5.89 7.78 -7.55
CA ALA A 64 6.35 6.97 -8.68
C ALA A 64 7.88 6.99 -8.80
N LYS A 65 8.51 8.16 -8.63
CA LYS A 65 9.98 8.28 -8.60
C LYS A 65 10.60 7.59 -7.38
N LYS A 66 10.02 7.81 -6.20
CA LYS A 66 10.50 7.22 -4.95
C LYS A 66 10.48 5.69 -4.99
N LEU A 67 9.47 5.12 -5.65
CA LEU A 67 9.25 3.69 -5.73
C LEU A 67 9.68 3.05 -7.06
N GLU A 68 10.40 3.78 -7.92
CA GLU A 68 10.74 3.34 -9.29
C GLU A 68 11.37 1.93 -9.33
N ASN A 69 12.31 1.69 -8.41
CA ASN A 69 13.12 0.47 -8.32
C ASN A 69 12.56 -0.57 -7.34
N VAL A 70 11.34 -0.36 -6.82
CA VAL A 70 10.72 -1.27 -5.86
C VAL A 70 9.94 -2.33 -6.63
N PRO A 71 10.23 -3.64 -6.48
CA PRO A 71 9.55 -4.67 -7.25
C PRO A 71 8.06 -4.81 -6.92
N GLN A 72 7.66 -4.57 -5.67
CA GLN A 72 6.28 -4.79 -5.23
C GLN A 72 5.72 -3.58 -4.47
N VAL A 73 4.56 -3.08 -4.88
CA VAL A 73 3.89 -1.94 -4.21
C VAL A 73 2.48 -2.33 -3.83
N ILE A 74 2.16 -2.26 -2.55
CA ILE A 74 0.88 -2.68 -1.98
C ILE A 74 0.13 -1.44 -1.49
N PHE A 75 -0.97 -1.11 -2.15
CA PHE A 75 -1.86 -0.02 -1.75
C PHE A 75 -2.96 -0.52 -0.81
N HIS A 76 -3.34 0.32 0.15
CA HIS A 76 -4.54 0.08 0.95
C HIS A 76 -5.17 1.38 1.44
N CYS A 77 -6.45 1.33 1.81
CA CYS A 77 -7.06 2.36 2.65
C CYS A 77 -7.68 1.72 3.91
N ALA A 78 -8.75 2.28 4.47
CA ALA A 78 -9.45 1.66 5.59
C ALA A 78 -10.08 0.30 5.23
N LEU A 79 -10.80 0.25 4.10
CA LEU A 79 -11.52 -0.96 3.63
C LEU A 79 -11.08 -1.43 2.24
N SER A 80 -10.26 -0.64 1.54
CA SER A 80 -9.83 -0.87 0.15
C SER A 80 -10.96 -1.06 -0.88
N GLN A 81 -12.11 -0.41 -0.66
CA GLN A 81 -13.27 -0.47 -1.58
C GLN A 81 -13.33 0.69 -2.58
N ALA A 82 -12.66 1.81 -2.30
CA ALA A 82 -12.67 3.01 -3.15
C ALA A 82 -11.28 3.64 -3.28
N ARG A 83 -10.77 4.25 -2.19
CA ARG A 83 -9.50 5.00 -2.19
C ARG A 83 -8.30 4.14 -2.60
N GLY A 84 -8.14 2.95 -2.02
CA GLY A 84 -7.05 2.01 -2.34
C GLY A 84 -7.00 1.62 -3.82
N PRO A 85 -8.06 1.02 -4.39
CA PRO A 85 -8.15 0.71 -5.82
C PRO A 85 -7.93 1.91 -6.76
N LYS A 86 -8.51 3.07 -6.42
CA LYS A 86 -8.35 4.30 -7.20
C LYS A 86 -6.89 4.74 -7.22
N ALA A 87 -6.23 4.80 -6.07
CA ALA A 87 -4.83 5.19 -5.95
C ALA A 87 -3.90 4.22 -6.69
N ALA A 88 -4.12 2.92 -6.56
CA ALA A 88 -3.33 1.90 -7.26
C ALA A 88 -3.42 2.05 -8.79
N ARG A 89 -4.62 2.35 -9.31
CA ARG A 89 -4.81 2.61 -10.74
C ARG A 89 -4.08 3.88 -11.20
N ILE A 90 -4.27 4.98 -10.50
CA ILE A 90 -3.62 6.26 -10.82
C ILE A 90 -2.10 6.08 -10.80
N TYR A 91 -1.56 5.44 -9.77
CA TYR A 91 -0.13 5.16 -9.66
C TYR A 91 0.39 4.30 -10.82
N ALA A 92 -0.32 3.24 -11.20
CA ALA A 92 0.06 2.40 -12.32
C ALA A 92 0.12 3.17 -13.65
N GLU A 93 -0.89 4.01 -13.90
CA GLU A 93 -0.96 4.88 -15.09
C GLU A 93 0.19 5.90 -15.07
N THR A 94 0.38 6.63 -13.96
CA THR A 94 1.47 7.60 -13.80
C THR A 94 2.84 6.95 -14.01
N ARG A 95 3.09 5.78 -13.43
CA ARG A 95 4.36 5.06 -13.59
C ARG A 95 4.60 4.66 -15.04
N LEU A 96 3.58 4.14 -15.73
CA LEU A 96 3.68 3.74 -17.14
C LEU A 96 4.06 4.93 -18.03
N HIS A 97 3.47 6.11 -17.75
CA HIS A 97 3.79 7.34 -18.47
C HIS A 97 5.18 7.89 -18.13
N ALA A 98 5.59 7.85 -16.86
CA ALA A 98 6.88 8.37 -16.42
C ALA A 98 8.07 7.48 -16.82
N PHE A 99 7.88 6.14 -16.82
CA PHE A 99 8.94 5.16 -17.04
C PHE A 99 8.54 4.10 -18.09
N PRO A 100 8.28 4.49 -19.36
CA PRO A 100 7.82 3.56 -20.39
C PRO A 100 8.82 2.45 -20.72
N ASN A 101 10.11 2.68 -20.46
CA ASN A 101 11.21 1.74 -20.71
C ASN A 101 11.84 1.21 -19.41
N SER A 102 11.10 1.21 -18.30
CA SER A 102 11.58 0.69 -17.01
C SER A 102 12.05 -0.76 -17.15
N SER A 103 13.31 -1.04 -16.83
CA SER A 103 13.85 -2.41 -16.74
C SER A 103 13.27 -3.20 -15.56
N THR A 104 12.82 -2.49 -14.52
CA THR A 104 12.18 -3.09 -13.34
C THR A 104 10.71 -3.36 -13.63
N GLN A 105 10.33 -4.64 -13.69
CA GLN A 105 8.93 -5.05 -13.68
C GLN A 105 8.40 -4.91 -12.25
N GLN A 106 7.48 -3.97 -12.05
CA GLN A 106 6.86 -3.72 -10.74
C GLN A 106 5.46 -4.32 -10.70
N GLU A 107 5.17 -5.09 -9.66
CA GLU A 107 3.85 -5.59 -9.37
C GLU A 107 3.11 -4.67 -8.40
N ILE A 108 1.89 -4.28 -8.77
CA ILE A 108 1.02 -3.42 -7.97
C ILE A 108 -0.09 -4.26 -7.38
N PHE A 109 -0.28 -4.16 -6.07
CA PHE A 109 -1.30 -4.87 -5.32
C PHE A 109 -2.22 -3.91 -4.58
N VAL A 110 -3.44 -4.37 -4.31
CA VAL A 110 -4.36 -3.75 -3.36
C VAL A 110 -4.64 -4.75 -2.24
N LEU A 111 -4.43 -4.34 -0.98
CA LEU A 111 -4.74 -5.15 0.18
C LEU A 111 -6.25 -5.29 0.34
N ARG A 112 -6.77 -6.52 0.29
CA ARG A 112 -8.19 -6.80 0.54
C ARG A 112 -8.57 -6.40 1.96
N ASP A 113 -9.80 -5.90 2.10
CA ASP A 113 -10.41 -5.45 3.36
C ASP A 113 -9.67 -4.30 4.07
N GLY A 114 -8.64 -3.74 3.42
CA GLY A 114 -7.86 -2.61 3.89
C GLY A 114 -7.23 -2.80 5.25
N PHE A 115 -6.93 -1.68 5.91
CA PHE A 115 -6.36 -1.68 7.25
C PHE A 115 -7.31 -2.32 8.27
N SER A 116 -8.64 -2.15 8.12
CA SER A 116 -9.63 -2.75 9.02
C SER A 116 -9.54 -4.27 9.04
N GLY A 117 -9.49 -4.89 7.86
CA GLY A 117 -9.31 -6.34 7.76
C GLY A 117 -7.97 -6.79 8.32
N PHE A 118 -6.89 -6.08 8.02
CA PHE A 118 -5.55 -6.41 8.51
C PHE A 118 -5.46 -6.31 10.05
N GLN A 119 -5.94 -5.21 10.64
CA GLN A 119 -5.86 -4.99 12.08
C GLN A 119 -6.72 -5.97 12.87
N SER A 120 -7.88 -6.39 12.34
CA SER A 120 -8.73 -7.38 13.02
C SER A 120 -8.00 -8.70 13.28
N LYS A 121 -7.03 -9.06 12.42
CA LYS A 121 -6.21 -10.26 12.55
C LYS A 121 -4.91 -10.02 13.33
N TYR A 122 -4.26 -8.88 13.12
CA TYR A 122 -2.87 -8.66 13.55
C TYR A 122 -2.64 -7.50 14.53
N ARG A 123 -3.68 -6.87 15.09
CA ARG A 123 -3.56 -5.76 16.07
C ARG A 123 -2.72 -6.04 17.31
N HIS A 124 -2.48 -7.30 17.64
CA HIS A 124 -1.65 -7.70 18.79
C HIS A 124 -0.20 -8.04 18.39
N ASP A 125 0.13 -7.95 17.11
CA ASP A 125 1.45 -8.29 16.57
C ASP A 125 2.25 -7.00 16.25
N PRO A 126 3.22 -6.62 17.10
CA PRO A 126 4.00 -5.40 16.93
C PRO A 126 4.99 -5.48 15.74
N GLU A 127 5.23 -6.67 15.18
CA GLU A 127 6.03 -6.82 13.96
C GLU A 127 5.24 -6.46 12.71
N LEU A 128 3.90 -6.43 12.79
CA LEU A 128 3.01 -6.17 11.66
C LEU A 128 2.29 -4.82 11.76
N ILE A 129 1.97 -4.37 12.98
CA ILE A 129 1.26 -3.11 13.22
C ILE A 129 2.04 -2.22 14.17
N GLU A 130 2.24 -0.97 13.75
CA GLU A 130 2.84 0.07 14.58
C GLU A 130 1.80 1.12 14.97
N LYS A 131 2.07 1.84 16.07
CA LYS A 131 1.26 2.97 16.57
C LYS A 131 -0.21 2.63 16.84
N PHE A 132 -0.52 1.35 17.10
CA PHE A 132 -1.88 0.92 17.40
C PHE A 132 -2.39 1.59 18.68
N ASN A 133 -3.55 2.23 18.59
CA ASN A 133 -4.19 2.89 19.73
C ASN A 133 -5.67 2.53 19.78
N LYS A 134 -6.04 1.74 20.81
CA LYS A 134 -7.39 1.24 21.04
C LYS A 134 -8.48 2.33 21.08
N TYR A 135 -8.15 3.56 21.52
CA TYR A 135 -9.12 4.65 21.62
C TYR A 135 -9.72 5.08 20.26
N TYR A 136 -9.08 4.70 19.16
CA TYR A 136 -9.55 4.99 17.81
C TYR A 136 -10.38 3.85 17.19
N HIS A 137 -10.53 2.72 17.89
CA HIS A 137 -11.16 1.50 17.36
C HIS A 137 -12.25 0.90 18.26
N ASP A 138 -12.52 1.52 19.42
CA ASP A 138 -13.59 1.16 20.36
C ASP A 138 -14.81 2.11 20.21
#